data_AF-A0A1X1NR08-F1
#
_entry.id   AF-A0A1X1NR08-F1
#
_cell.length_a   1.000
_cell.length_b   1.000
_cell.length_c   1.000
_cell.angle_alpha   90.00
_cell.angle_beta   90.00
_cell.angle_gamma   90.00
#
_symmetry.space_group_name_H-M   'P 1'
#
loop_
_entity.id
_entity.type
_entity.pdbx_description
1 polymer ?
#
loop_
_entity_poly.entity_id
_entity_poly.type
_entity_poly.pdbx_seq_one_letter_code
_entity_poly.pdbx_strand_id
1 'polypeptide(L)' 'MCVRCDRFTETPVLVAEVHAGSGPGFNVYACADCAPHIRRPPDALDLLATGRPDRPPGDEPVR' A
#
# COMPACT_ATOMS: atom_id res chain seq x y z
N MET A 1 17.07 4.40 -4.20
CA MET A 1 17.22 3.85 -2.84
C MET A 1 16.25 2.68 -2.71
N CYS A 2 16.72 1.52 -2.25
CA CYS A 2 15.91 0.32 -2.09
C CYS A 2 15.21 0.31 -0.73
N VAL A 3 13.88 0.14 -0.70
CA VAL A 3 13.09 0.15 0.55
C VAL A 3 13.46 -0.97 1.54
N ARG A 4 14.11 -2.05 1.07
CA ARG A 4 14.46 -3.20 1.91
C ARG A 4 15.87 -3.14 2.49
N CYS A 5 16.86 -2.80 1.66
CA CYS A 5 18.28 -2.85 2.02
C CYS A 5 18.94 -1.48 2.11
N ASP A 6 18.20 -0.40 1.88
CA ASP A 6 18.61 1.01 1.97
C ASP A 6 19.75 1.43 1.02
N ARG A 7 20.17 0.56 0.09
CA ARG A 7 21.20 0.88 -0.91
C ARG A 7 20.61 1.62 -2.11
N PHE A 8 21.37 2.55 -2.69
CA PHE A 8 21.08 3.07 -4.02
C PHE A 8 21.31 1.99 -5.09
N THR A 9 20.54 2.07 -6.16
CA THR A 9 20.58 1.12 -7.27
C THR A 9 20.27 1.87 -8.55
N GLU A 10 20.93 1.49 -9.63
CA GLU A 10 20.68 2.02 -10.97
C GLU A 10 19.51 1.31 -11.66
N THR A 11 19.03 0.20 -11.09
CA THR A 11 17.94 -0.63 -11.61
C THR A 11 16.78 -0.73 -10.61
N PRO A 12 16.09 0.38 -10.30
CA PRO A 12 14.96 0.37 -9.37
C PRO A 12 13.76 -0.37 -9.97
N VAL A 13 13.15 -1.26 -9.18
CA VAL A 13 11.92 -1.98 -9.49
C VAL A 13 10.79 -1.40 -8.63
N LEU A 14 9.68 -1.01 -9.26
CA LEU A 14 8.48 -0.55 -8.55
C LEU A 14 7.80 -1.73 -7.85
N VAL A 15 7.62 -1.67 -6.54
CA VAL A 15 7.07 -2.77 -5.74
C VAL A 15 5.74 -2.43 -5.07
N ALA A 16 5.45 -1.15 -4.83
CA ALA A 16 4.16 -0.68 -4.35
C ALA A 16 3.94 0.79 -4.73
N GLU A 17 2.67 1.17 -4.78
CA GLU A 17 2.22 2.55 -4.90
C GLU A 17 1.43 2.90 -3.65
N VAL A 18 1.77 4.01 -3.00
CA VAL A 18 1.07 4.48 -1.82
C VAL A 18 0.08 5.56 -2.26
N HIS A 19 -1.21 5.26 -2.14
CA HIS A 19 -2.28 6.23 -2.34
C HIS A 19 -2.60 6.93 -1.02
N ALA A 20 -2.64 8.26 -1.03
CA ALA A 20 -2.96 9.06 0.15
C ALA A 20 -4.39 9.60 0.07
N GLY A 21 -5.10 9.63 1.21
CA GLY A 21 -6.41 10.29 1.31
C GLY A 21 -6.33 11.82 1.29
N SER A 22 -5.13 12.38 1.46
CA SER A 22 -4.83 13.81 1.33
C SER A 22 -3.38 14.00 0.89
N GLY A 23 -3.12 14.91 -0.04
CA GLY A 23 -1.79 15.14 -0.61
C GLY A 23 -1.39 14.11 -1.68
N PRO A 24 -0.17 14.21 -2.23
CA PRO A 24 0.29 13.29 -3.26
C PRO A 24 0.62 11.91 -2.68
N GLY A 25 0.25 10.86 -3.41
CA GLY A 25 0.81 9.54 -3.21
C GLY A 25 2.28 9.47 -3.61
N PHE A 26 2.91 8.32 -3.37
CA PHE A 26 4.30 8.10 -3.77
C PHE A 26 4.59 6.64 -4.14
N ASN A 27 5.60 6.46 -4.98
CA ASN A 27 6.05 5.17 -5.46
C ASN A 27 7.11 4.58 -4.53
N VAL A 28 7.03 3.28 -4.26
CA VAL A 28 8.00 2.54 -3.45
C VAL A 28 8.82 1.61 -4.34
N TYR A 29 10.13 1.76 -4.27
CA TYR A 29 11.08 1.02 -5.11
C TYR A 29 11.97 0.07 -4.30
N ALA A 30 12.36 -1.05 -4.92
CA ALA A 30 13.38 -1.97 -4.43
C ALA A 30 14.47 -2.20 -5.50
N CYS A 31 15.66 -2.68 -5.12
CA CYS A 31 16.62 -3.19 -6.10
C CYS A 31 16.14 -4.54 -6.67
N ALA A 32 16.70 -4.93 -7.82
CA ALA A 32 16.36 -6.18 -8.51
C ALA A 32 16.46 -7.41 -7.59
N ASP A 33 17.49 -7.50 -6.74
CA ASP A 33 17.67 -8.63 -5.81
C ASP A 33 16.61 -8.68 -4.71
N CYS A 34 16.13 -7.50 -4.27
CA CYS A 34 15.17 -7.42 -3.17
C CYS A 34 13.72 -7.55 -3.62
N ALA A 35 13.41 -7.13 -4.85
CA ALA A 35 12.04 -7.04 -5.35
C ALA A 35 11.24 -8.36 -5.26
N PRO A 36 11.79 -9.55 -5.60
CA PRO A 36 11.05 -10.82 -5.52
C PRO A 36 10.60 -11.21 -4.11
N HIS A 37 11.17 -10.59 -3.08
CA HIS A 37 10.89 -10.90 -1.68
C HIS A 37 9.94 -9.89 -1.02
N ILE A 38 9.58 -8.81 -1.71
CA ILE A 38 8.60 -7.85 -1.21
C ILE A 38 7.22 -8.47 -1.40
N ARG A 39 6.44 -8.59 -0.32
CA ARG A 39 5.01 -8.91 -0.47
C ARG A 39 4.33 -7.69 -1.07
N ARG A 40 3.73 -7.86 -2.24
CA ARG A 40 2.93 -6.81 -2.86
C ARG A 40 1.67 -6.58 -2.01
N PRO A 41 1.35 -5.33 -1.64
CA PRO A 41 0.05 -5.01 -1.06
C PRO A 41 -1.07 -5.44 -2.02
N PRO A 42 -2.24 -5.83 -1.53
CA PRO A 42 -3.40 -6.05 -2.39
C PRO A 42 -3.74 -4.77 -3.17
N ASP A 43 -4.23 -4.94 -4.39
CA ASP A 43 -4.66 -3.81 -5.21
C ASP A 43 -5.85 -3.08 -4.57
N ALA A 44 -5.99 -1.78 -4.84
CA ALA A 44 -7.11 -1.01 -4.29
C ALA A 44 -8.48 -1.56 -4.72
N LEU A 45 -8.59 -2.10 -5.94
CA LEU A 45 -9.81 -2.76 -6.43
C LEU A 45 -10.04 -4.11 -5.76
N ASP A 46 -8.98 -4.87 -5.47
CA ASP A 46 -9.08 -6.12 -4.71
C ASP A 46 -9.64 -5.84 -3.30
N LEU A 47 -9.16 -4.77 -2.65
CA LEU A 47 -9.66 -4.33 -1.36
C LEU A 47 -11.14 -3.91 -1.41
N LEU A 48 -11.55 -3.18 -2.46
CA LEU A 48 -12.95 -2.81 -2.66
C LEU A 48 -13.85 -4.05 -2.88
N ALA A 49 -13.36 -5.05 -3.60
CA ALA A 49 -14.09 -6.30 -3.85
C ALA A 49 -14.30 -7.12 -2.57
N THR A 50 -13.42 -7.01 -1.57
CA THR A 50 -13.59 -7.70 -0.27
C THR A 50 -14.69 -7.12 0.62
N GLY A 51 -15.30 -5.99 0.22
CA GLY A 51 -16.43 -5.37 0.90
C GLY A 51 -16.01 -4.66 2.20
N ARG A 52 -16.70 -3.56 2.52
CA ARG A 52 -16.64 -3.01 3.87
C ARG A 52 -17.39 -3.98 4.79
N PRO A 53 -16.82 -4.47 5.89
CA PRO A 53 -17.63 -5.16 6.89
C PRO A 53 -18.76 -4.22 7.32
N ASP A 54 -19.98 -4.73 7.39
CA ASP A 54 -21.13 -3.95 7.85
C ASP A 54 -20.76 -3.26 9.15
N ARG A 55 -20.80 -1.92 9.15
CA ARG A 55 -20.69 -1.16 10.40
C ARG A 55 -21.98 -1.48 11.15
N PRO A 56 -21.93 -2.09 12.35
CA PRO A 56 -23.14 -2.26 13.14
C PRO A 56 -23.79 -0.87 13.32
N PRO A 57 -25.12 -0.76 13.21
CA PRO A 57 -25.80 0.51 13.41
C PRO A 57 -25.35 1.08 14.75
N GLY A 58 -24.72 2.24 14.73
CA GLY A 58 -24.19 2.87 15.93
C GLY A 58 -25.32 3.19 16.88
N ASP A 59 -25.08 2.99 18.19
CA ASP A 59 -25.94 3.49 19.26
C ASP A 59 -26.36 4.94 18.96
N GLU A 60 -27.66 5.12 18.80
CA GLU A 60 -28.30 6.43 18.66
C GLU A 60 -27.89 7.29 19.88
N PRO A 61 -27.48 8.56 19.68
CA PRO A 61 -27.08 9.39 20.81
C PRO A 61 -28.26 9.60 21.75
N VAL A 62 -28.14 9.16 23.00
CA VAL A 62 -29.07 9.49 24.09
C VAL A 62 -29.08 11.02 24.22
N ARG A 63 -30.26 11.59 23.98
CA ARG A 63 -30.56 13.03 24.05
C ARG A 63 -30.17 13.68 25.38
#